data_AF-D7LEM8-F1
#
_entry.id   AF-D7LEM8-F1
#
_cell.length_a   1.000
_cell.length_b   1.000
_cell.length_c   1.000
_cell.angle_alpha   90.00
_cell.angle_beta   90.00
_cell.angle_gamma   90.00
#
_symmetry.space_group_name_H-M   'P 1'
#
loop_
_entity.id
_entity.type
_entity.pdbx_description
1 polymer ?
#
loop_
_entity_poly.entity_id
_entity_poly.type
_entity_poly.pdbx_seq_one_letter_code
_entity_poly.pdbx_strand_id
1 'polypeptide(L)'
;MNLVVYGAEPVDKLQAWVTSYFSGIKRIQQGLQTELFRLNSSIPFWKRKKLYMLKALEDDNILRLTWRIPPQIPRDAVSKKSADSDSHLYKPEIFLEKVLGHRSQGSLYSLFKNKGWITSLDVFIGACNGSEDSELSIDSTSIAREIIHSFSSSERQHHYH
;
A
#
# COMPACT_ATOMS: atom_id res chain seq x y z
N MET A 1 6.79 -20.43 -5.95
CA MET A 1 6.02 -20.14 -7.18
C MET A 1 4.56 -20.43 -6.87
N ASN A 2 3.65 -19.51 -7.18
CA ASN A 2 2.21 -19.74 -7.10
C ASN A 2 1.68 -19.80 -8.54
N LEU A 3 0.91 -20.83 -8.88
CA LEU A 3 0.29 -21.01 -10.19
C LEU A 3 -1.23 -21.08 -10.00
N VAL A 4 -1.97 -20.31 -10.79
CA VAL A 4 -3.43 -20.37 -10.86
C VAL A 4 -3.80 -20.71 -12.29
N VAL A 5 -4.62 -21.74 -12.48
CA VAL A 5 -5.11 -22.17 -13.80
C VAL A 5 -6.63 -22.07 -13.80
N TYR A 6 -7.17 -21.45 -14.84
CA TYR A 6 -8.61 -21.27 -15.04
C TYR A 6 -8.99 -21.76 -16.43
N GLY A 7 -10.06 -22.55 -16.52
CA GLY A 7 -10.58 -23.10 -17.76
C GLY A 7 -11.96 -23.73 -17.56
N ALA A 8 -12.66 -23.98 -18.67
CA ALA A 8 -13.99 -24.59 -18.67
C ALA A 8 -13.99 -26.09 -18.38
N GLU A 9 -12.80 -26.69 -18.33
CA GLU A 9 -12.61 -28.13 -18.14
C GLU A 9 -12.75 -28.54 -16.67
N PRO A 10 -13.10 -29.82 -16.40
CA PRO A 10 -13.16 -30.33 -15.04
C PRO A 10 -11.83 -30.17 -14.29
N VAL A 11 -11.91 -29.94 -12.98
CA VAL A 11 -10.75 -29.70 -12.10
C VAL A 11 -9.71 -30.81 -12.23
N ASP A 12 -10.13 -32.07 -12.34
CA ASP A 12 -9.22 -33.21 -12.48
C ASP A 12 -8.37 -33.13 -13.75
N LYS A 13 -8.97 -32.66 -14.86
CA LYS A 13 -8.30 -32.49 -16.14
C LYS A 13 -7.33 -31.31 -16.09
N LEU A 14 -7.75 -30.20 -15.47
CA LEU A 14 -6.87 -29.06 -15.21
C LEU A 14 -5.68 -29.44 -14.33
N GLN A 15 -5.91 -30.24 -13.28
CA GLN A 15 -4.86 -30.75 -12.40
C GLN A 15 -3.89 -31.65 -13.17
N ALA A 16 -4.38 -32.58 -13.98
CA ALA A 16 -3.54 -33.46 -14.80
C ALA A 16 -2.63 -32.66 -15.74
N TRP A 17 -3.16 -31.61 -16.38
CA TRP A 17 -2.36 -30.70 -17.21
C TRP A 17 -1.32 -29.94 -16.39
N VAL A 18 -1.69 -29.37 -15.24
CA VAL A 18 -0.75 -28.68 -14.36
C VAL A 18 0.42 -29.60 -13.98
N THR A 19 0.12 -30.82 -13.56
CA THR A 19 1.17 -31.81 -13.25
C THR A 19 2.00 -32.14 -14.49
N SER A 20 1.38 -32.36 -15.64
CA SER A 20 2.10 -32.70 -16.87
C SER A 20 3.05 -31.60 -17.35
N TYR A 21 2.61 -30.33 -17.30
CA TYR A 21 3.36 -29.22 -17.89
C TYR A 21 4.32 -28.54 -16.91
N PHE A 22 4.03 -28.56 -15.59
CA PHE A 22 4.77 -27.78 -14.60
C PHE A 22 5.59 -28.64 -13.62
N SER A 23 5.45 -29.97 -13.61
CA SER A 23 6.23 -30.84 -12.72
C SER A 23 7.74 -30.81 -12.97
N GLY A 24 8.17 -30.48 -14.18
CA GLY A 24 9.58 -30.37 -14.54
C GLY A 24 10.30 -29.15 -13.97
N ILE A 25 9.58 -28.21 -13.33
CA ILE A 25 10.17 -27.00 -12.75
C ILE A 25 10.96 -27.38 -11.49
N LYS A 26 12.29 -27.39 -11.64
CA LYS A 26 13.21 -27.72 -10.53
C LYS A 26 13.06 -26.72 -9.40
N ARG A 27 12.84 -27.25 -8.19
CA ARG A 27 12.93 -26.46 -6.96
C ARG A 27 14.38 -26.03 -6.76
N ILE A 28 14.68 -24.76 -7.04
CA ILE A 28 15.93 -24.15 -6.59
C ILE A 28 15.87 -24.14 -5.05
N GLN A 29 16.92 -24.64 -4.38
CA GLN A 29 16.97 -24.73 -2.93
C GLN A 29 16.70 -23.36 -2.28
N GLN A 30 16.00 -23.42 -1.16
CA GLN A 30 15.33 -22.35 -0.41
C GLN A 30 16.21 -21.15 0.03
N GLY A 31 17.51 -21.17 -0.26
CA GLY A 31 18.46 -20.12 0.13
C GLY A 31 18.62 -18.99 -0.90
N LEU A 32 18.36 -19.22 -2.19
CA LEU A 32 18.68 -18.23 -3.24
C LEU A 32 17.56 -17.20 -3.48
N GLN A 33 16.30 -17.57 -3.24
CA GLN A 33 15.16 -16.66 -3.47
C GLN A 33 15.01 -15.57 -2.40
N THR A 34 15.51 -15.82 -1.19
CA THR A 34 15.40 -14.85 -0.09
C THR A 34 16.39 -13.70 -0.23
N GLU A 35 17.51 -13.90 -0.92
CA GLU A 35 18.57 -12.90 -1.07
C GLU A 35 18.31 -11.92 -2.24
N LEU A 36 17.74 -12.39 -3.35
CA LEU A 36 17.50 -11.54 -4.53
C LEU A 36 16.36 -10.53 -4.36
N PHE A 37 15.39 -10.82 -3.49
CA PHE A 37 14.27 -9.91 -3.18
C PHE A 37 14.43 -9.16 -1.85
N ARG A 38 15.50 -9.42 -1.09
CA ARG A 38 16.00 -8.47 -0.09
C ARG A 38 16.77 -7.37 -0.82
N LEU A 39 16.08 -6.65 -1.71
CA LEU A 39 16.50 -5.33 -2.14
C LEU A 39 16.54 -4.45 -0.89
N ASN A 40 17.69 -4.45 -0.22
CA ASN A 40 18.11 -3.64 0.91
C ASN A 40 16.96 -2.86 1.60
N SER A 41 15.99 -3.60 2.12
CA SER A 41 14.69 -3.04 2.53
C SER A 41 14.74 -2.28 3.85
N SER A 42 15.93 -2.22 4.42
CA SER A 42 16.28 -1.43 5.60
C SER A 42 16.20 0.08 5.34
N ILE A 43 16.15 0.52 4.08
CA ILE A 43 16.06 1.94 3.75
C ILE A 43 14.67 2.23 3.14
N PRO A 44 13.77 2.93 3.86
CA PRO A 44 12.58 3.48 3.21
C PRO A 44 12.99 4.40 2.06
N PHE A 45 12.33 4.28 0.91
CA PHE A 45 12.50 5.22 -0.21
C PHE A 45 12.31 6.69 0.23
N TRP A 46 11.47 6.93 1.24
CA TRP A 46 11.19 8.26 1.80
C TRP A 46 11.57 8.35 3.29
N LYS A 47 12.36 9.36 3.67
CA LYS A 47 12.67 9.64 5.08
C LYS A 47 11.41 10.16 5.77
N ARG A 48 11.17 9.71 7.01
CA ARG A 48 10.04 10.19 7.83
C ARG A 48 10.15 11.69 8.08
N LYS A 49 9.00 12.37 8.25
CA LYS A 49 8.90 13.80 8.57
C LYS A 49 9.63 14.70 7.55
N LYS A 50 9.59 14.31 6.27
CA LYS A 50 10.12 15.11 5.16
C LYS A 50 9.03 15.37 4.15
N LEU A 51 8.94 16.61 3.70
CA LEU A 51 8.16 16.97 2.53
C LEU A 51 9.02 16.78 1.28
N TYR A 52 8.47 16.06 0.30
CA TYR A 52 9.09 15.87 -1.00
C TYR A 52 8.24 16.61 -2.04
N MET A 53 8.82 17.59 -2.70
CA MET A 53 8.17 18.28 -3.83
C MET A 53 8.70 17.70 -5.13
N LEU A 54 7.80 17.14 -5.93
CA LEU A 54 8.10 16.59 -7.24
C LEU A 54 7.42 17.45 -8.30
N LYS A 55 8.14 17.74 -9.38
CA LYS A 55 7.54 18.42 -10.54
C LYS A 55 6.80 17.38 -11.36
N ALA A 56 5.48 17.52 -11.46
CA ALA A 56 4.67 16.69 -12.33
C ALA A 56 5.04 16.96 -13.81
N LEU A 57 4.94 15.90 -14.62
CA LEU A 57 5.14 16.02 -16.08
C LEU A 57 3.93 16.65 -16.76
N GLU A 58 2.74 16.46 -16.17
CA GLU A 58 1.45 17.01 -16.61
C GLU A 58 0.91 17.99 -15.55
N ASP A 59 -0.21 18.68 -15.84
CA ASP A 59 -0.84 19.69 -14.95
C ASP A 59 -1.55 19.08 -13.72
N ASP A 60 -1.04 17.97 -13.22
CA ASP A 60 -1.53 17.29 -12.04
C ASP A 60 -0.87 17.85 -10.77
N ASN A 61 -1.71 18.32 -9.85
CA ASN A 61 -1.29 18.74 -8.52
C ASN A 61 -1.78 17.72 -7.50
N ILE A 62 -0.88 16.82 -7.10
CA ILE A 62 -1.18 15.75 -6.15
C ILE A 62 -0.41 16.00 -4.85
N LEU A 63 -1.12 15.99 -3.72
CA LEU A 63 -0.48 15.76 -2.42
C LEU A 63 -0.73 14.32 -2.02
N ARG A 64 0.37 13.64 -1.71
CA ARG A 64 0.38 12.31 -1.13
C ARG A 64 0.88 12.41 0.30
N LEU A 65 0.05 12.00 1.25
CA LEU A 65 0.43 11.80 2.64
C LEU A 65 0.60 10.31 2.88
N THR A 66 1.76 9.91 3.38
CA THR A 66 2.12 8.49 3.51
C THR A 66 2.56 8.18 4.93
N TRP A 67 2.02 7.10 5.49
CA TRP A 67 2.40 6.54 6.78
C TRP A 67 2.80 5.08 6.64
N ARG A 68 3.82 4.68 7.40
CA ARG A 68 4.12 3.27 7.61
C ARG A 68 3.27 2.73 8.75
N ILE A 69 2.57 1.64 8.50
CA ILE A 69 1.76 0.92 9.47
C ILE A 69 2.32 -0.51 9.62
N PRO A 70 2.07 -1.18 10.77
CA PRO A 70 2.46 -2.58 10.95
C PRO A 70 1.92 -3.50 9.84
N PRO A 71 2.57 -4.64 9.56
CA PRO A 71 2.09 -5.60 8.56
C PRO A 71 0.63 -6.01 8.77
N GLN A 72 -0.12 -6.08 7.68
CA GLN A 72 -1.53 -6.49 7.63
C GLN A 72 -1.79 -7.93 8.11
N ILE A 73 -0.76 -8.78 8.12
CA ILE A 73 -0.83 -10.17 8.60
C ILE A 73 0.46 -10.46 9.37
N PRO A 74 0.40 -10.84 10.67
CA PRO A 74 1.55 -11.36 11.38
C PRO A 74 2.09 -12.60 10.66
N ARG A 75 3.39 -12.63 10.34
CA ARG A 75 4.03 -13.70 9.55
C ARG A 75 3.84 -15.09 10.20
N ASP A 76 3.70 -15.11 11.50
CA ASP A 76 3.43 -16.22 12.41
C ASP A 76 1.98 -16.73 12.39
N ALA A 77 1.03 -15.96 11.85
CA ALA A 77 -0.35 -16.39 11.59
C ALA A 77 -0.50 -17.13 10.24
N VAL A 78 0.43 -16.93 9.29
CA VAL A 78 0.40 -17.63 8.00
C VAL A 78 0.83 -19.10 8.14
N SER A 79 1.69 -19.40 9.10
CA SER A 79 2.18 -20.76 9.40
C SER A 79 1.29 -21.52 10.38
N LYS A 80 0.46 -20.83 11.16
CA LYS A 80 -0.51 -21.42 12.10
C LYS A 80 -1.92 -21.32 11.52
N LYS A 81 -2.17 -22.01 10.39
CA LYS A 81 -3.52 -22.37 9.96
C LYS A 81 -4.08 -23.47 10.89
N SER A 82 -4.34 -23.15 12.16
CA SER A 82 -5.31 -23.90 12.94
C SER A 82 -6.69 -23.36 12.60
N ALA A 83 -7.65 -24.23 12.30
CA ALA A 83 -9.01 -23.89 11.85
C ALA A 83 -9.83 -23.01 12.83
N ASP A 84 -9.29 -22.72 14.02
CA ASP A 84 -10.00 -22.05 15.12
C ASP A 84 -9.45 -20.66 15.49
N SER A 85 -8.50 -20.08 14.73
CA SER A 85 -7.97 -18.74 15.05
C SER A 85 -8.62 -17.64 14.20
N ASP A 86 -9.64 -16.98 14.76
CA ASP A 86 -10.39 -15.83 14.21
C ASP A 86 -9.54 -14.56 13.94
N SER A 87 -8.21 -14.63 14.03
CA SER A 87 -7.32 -13.47 13.82
C SER A 87 -7.33 -12.93 12.38
N HIS A 88 -7.87 -13.69 11.42
CA HIS A 88 -8.09 -13.23 10.04
C HIS A 88 -9.27 -12.25 9.88
N LEU A 89 -10.13 -12.11 10.91
CA LEU A 89 -11.32 -11.26 10.85
C LEU A 89 -11.05 -9.78 11.16
N TYR A 90 -9.99 -9.48 11.92
CA TYR A 90 -9.70 -8.10 12.33
C TYR A 90 -8.62 -7.46 11.44
N LYS A 91 -9.06 -6.71 10.43
CA LYS A 91 -8.20 -5.95 9.50
C LYS A 91 -8.35 -4.45 9.76
N PRO A 92 -7.70 -3.89 10.81
CA PRO A 92 -7.85 -2.48 11.20
C PRO A 92 -7.46 -1.52 10.07
N GLU A 93 -6.52 -1.92 9.21
CA GLU A 93 -6.13 -1.18 8.03
C GLU A 93 -7.30 -0.97 7.07
N ILE A 94 -8.11 -2.00 6.78
CA ILE A 94 -9.28 -1.88 5.89
C ILE A 94 -10.32 -0.94 6.51
N PHE A 95 -10.46 -0.96 7.82
CA PHE A 95 -11.34 -0.02 8.51
C PHE A 95 -10.85 1.42 8.34
N LEU A 96 -9.55 1.69 8.53
CA LEU A 96 -8.96 3.02 8.31
C LEU A 96 -9.16 3.50 6.87
N GLU A 97 -8.90 2.65 5.88
CA GLU A 97 -9.12 2.96 4.46
C GLU A 97 -10.57 3.39 4.21
N LYS A 98 -11.53 2.61 4.73
CA LYS A 98 -12.97 2.90 4.55
C LYS A 98 -13.39 4.20 5.22
N VAL A 99 -12.94 4.46 6.45
CA VAL A 99 -13.30 5.67 7.20
C VAL A 99 -12.68 6.91 6.57
N LEU A 100 -11.39 6.86 6.24
CA LEU A 100 -10.66 8.00 5.68
C LEU A 100 -11.07 8.28 4.23
N GLY A 101 -11.38 7.24 3.45
CA GLY A 101 -11.86 7.33 2.07
C GLY A 101 -13.35 7.62 1.94
N HIS A 102 -14.10 7.70 3.05
CA HIS A 102 -15.54 7.90 3.00
C HIS A 102 -15.91 9.27 2.41
N ARG A 103 -17.00 9.33 1.64
CA ARG A 103 -17.41 10.54 0.89
C ARG A 103 -18.74 11.17 1.32
N SER A 104 -19.33 10.71 2.42
CA SER A 104 -20.59 11.29 2.95
C SER A 104 -20.39 12.69 3.53
N GLN A 105 -21.50 13.36 3.83
CA GLN A 105 -21.51 14.57 4.65
C GLN A 105 -20.79 14.31 5.98
N GLY A 106 -19.96 15.27 6.40
CA GLY A 106 -19.13 15.19 7.61
C GLY A 106 -17.82 14.43 7.42
N SER A 107 -17.57 13.80 6.26
CA SER A 107 -16.30 13.13 5.99
C SER A 107 -15.18 14.12 5.63
N LEU A 108 -13.93 13.63 5.68
CA LEU A 108 -12.74 14.37 5.28
C LEU A 108 -12.85 14.89 3.83
N TYR A 109 -13.34 14.04 2.91
CA TYR A 109 -13.62 14.42 1.53
C TYR A 109 -14.63 15.58 1.46
N SER A 110 -15.75 15.49 2.19
CA SER A 110 -16.77 16.54 2.17
C SER A 110 -16.23 17.87 2.70
N LEU A 111 -15.41 17.84 3.76
CA LEU A 111 -14.79 19.02 4.35
C LEU A 111 -13.88 19.73 3.34
N PHE A 112 -12.99 18.99 2.69
CA PHE A 112 -12.03 19.56 1.75
C PHE A 112 -12.68 19.99 0.44
N LYS A 113 -13.66 19.22 -0.06
CA LYS A 113 -14.43 19.58 -1.25
C LYS A 113 -15.25 20.84 -1.04
N ASN A 114 -15.91 20.99 0.11
CA ASN A 114 -16.70 22.19 0.43
C ASN A 114 -15.84 23.45 0.52
N LYS A 115 -14.55 23.31 0.85
CA LYS A 115 -13.58 24.41 0.82
C LYS A 115 -12.96 24.66 -0.56
N GLY A 116 -13.30 23.85 -1.58
CA GLY A 116 -12.71 23.95 -2.91
C GLY A 116 -11.24 23.55 -2.96
N TRP A 117 -10.76 22.79 -1.99
CA TRP A 117 -9.34 22.46 -1.86
C TRP A 117 -8.92 21.23 -2.66
N ILE A 118 -9.86 20.34 -2.99
CA ILE A 118 -9.57 19.06 -3.64
C ILE A 118 -10.67 18.72 -4.64
N THR A 119 -10.35 17.92 -5.65
CA THR A 119 -11.33 17.34 -6.59
C THR A 119 -11.63 15.88 -6.29
N SER A 120 -10.59 15.09 -5.94
CA SER A 120 -10.71 13.72 -5.43
C SER A 120 -9.93 13.54 -4.13
N LEU A 121 -10.31 12.51 -3.38
CA LEU A 121 -9.57 11.97 -2.24
C LEU A 121 -9.61 10.46 -2.37
N ASP A 122 -8.43 9.84 -2.41
CA ASP A 122 -8.26 8.41 -2.55
C ASP A 122 -7.32 7.90 -1.46
N VAL A 123 -7.67 6.78 -0.85
CA VAL A 123 -6.92 6.19 0.27
C VAL A 123 -6.53 4.80 -0.14
N PHE A 124 -5.25 4.48 0.04
CA PHE A 124 -4.68 3.21 -0.41
C PHE A 124 -3.90 2.57 0.73
N ILE A 125 -4.02 1.26 0.84
CA ILE A 125 -3.17 0.46 1.72
C ILE A 125 -2.48 -0.61 0.90
N GLY A 126 -1.15 -0.59 0.91
CA GLY A 126 -0.32 -1.49 0.12
C GLY A 126 0.84 -2.08 0.91
N ALA A 127 1.43 -3.15 0.37
CA ALA A 127 2.71 -3.64 0.87
C ALA A 127 3.83 -2.72 0.34
N CYS A 128 4.71 -2.24 1.22
CA CYS A 128 5.95 -1.62 0.78
C CYS A 128 6.86 -2.73 0.22
N ASN A 129 7.25 -2.65 -1.05
CA ASN A 129 8.13 -3.62 -1.69
C ASN A 129 9.40 -3.86 -0.84
N GLY A 130 9.56 -5.09 -0.35
CA GLY A 130 10.72 -5.54 0.41
C GLY A 130 10.69 -5.29 1.92
N SER A 131 9.83 -4.41 2.45
CA SER A 131 9.75 -4.20 3.91
C SER A 131 8.63 -5.01 4.57
N GLU A 132 8.78 -5.28 5.86
CA GLU A 132 7.74 -5.95 6.66
C GLU A 132 6.56 -5.01 6.97
N ASP A 133 6.75 -3.70 6.78
CA ASP A 133 5.71 -2.68 7.01
C ASP A 133 4.75 -2.56 5.82
N SER A 134 3.51 -2.19 6.10
CA SER A 134 2.54 -1.75 5.10
C SER A 134 2.50 -0.22 5.01
N GLU A 135 2.01 0.29 3.89
CA GLU A 135 1.92 1.71 3.59
C GLU A 135 0.46 2.13 3.52
N LEU A 136 0.07 3.13 4.32
CA LEU A 136 -1.19 3.85 4.17
C LEU A 136 -0.88 5.18 3.47
N SER A 137 -1.49 5.40 2.32
CA SER A 137 -1.33 6.64 1.56
C SER A 137 -2.68 7.30 1.31
N ILE A 138 -2.75 8.61 1.48
CA ILE A 138 -3.90 9.45 1.11
C ILE A 138 -3.44 10.37 0.00
N ASP A 139 -4.09 10.23 -1.16
CA ASP A 139 -3.85 11.04 -2.33
C ASP A 139 -5.00 12.01 -2.54
N SER A 140 -4.66 13.25 -2.87
CA SER A 140 -5.62 14.29 -3.16
C SER A 140 -5.20 15.01 -4.44
N THR A 141 -6.12 15.13 -5.39
CA THR A 141 -5.92 15.87 -6.65
C THR A 141 -6.42 17.31 -6.56
N SER A 142 -5.77 18.19 -7.34
CA SER A 142 -6.13 19.59 -7.55
C SER A 142 -6.10 20.45 -6.29
N ILE A 143 -4.97 20.43 -5.59
CA ILE A 143 -4.81 21.22 -4.37
C ILE A 143 -4.70 22.69 -4.67
N ALA A 144 -5.53 23.50 -4.00
CA ALA A 144 -5.45 24.95 -4.07
C ALA A 144 -4.01 25.41 -3.78
N ARG A 145 -3.43 26.21 -4.69
CA ARG A 145 -2.03 26.68 -4.60
C ARG A 145 -1.68 27.33 -3.26
N GLU A 146 -2.64 27.98 -2.60
CA GLU A 146 -2.47 28.57 -1.26
C GLU A 146 -2.03 27.56 -0.19
N ILE A 147 -2.51 26.31 -0.26
CA ILE A 147 -2.17 25.28 0.71
C ILE A 147 -0.69 24.89 0.57
N ILE A 148 -0.18 24.75 -0.65
CA ILE A 148 1.22 24.43 -0.91
C ILE A 148 2.15 25.52 -0.35
N HIS A 149 1.80 26.80 -0.52
CA HIS A 149 2.56 27.92 0.03
C HIS A 149 2.56 27.96 1.56
N SER A 150 1.47 27.55 2.21
CA SER A 150 1.40 27.48 3.67
C SER A 150 2.35 26.42 4.27
N PHE A 151 2.49 25.25 3.62
CA PHE A 151 3.41 24.19 4.06
C PHE A 151 4.88 24.57 3.86
N SER A 152 5.22 25.24 2.75
CA SER A 152 6.58 25.75 2.49
C SER A 152 7.02 26.84 3.48
N SER A 153 6.07 27.58 4.04
CA SER A 153 6.35 28.68 4.97
C SER A 153 6.55 28.18 6.41
N SER A 154 5.86 27.10 6.79
CA SER A 154 6.00 26.46 8.11
C SER A 154 7.36 25.80 8.32
N GLU A 155 7.95 25.16 7.30
CA GLU A 155 9.28 24.52 7.43
C GLU A 155 10.44 25.52 7.55
N ARG A 156 10.26 26.79 7.13
CA ARG A 156 11.30 27.82 7.29
C ARG A 156 11.44 28.35 8.72
N GLN A 157 10.51 28.05 9.61
CA GLN A 157 10.53 28.56 10.99
C GLN A 157 11.27 27.66 11.99
N HIS A 158 11.74 26.48 11.60
CA HIS A 158 12.40 25.53 12.51
C HIS A 158 13.92 25.41 12.30
N HIS A 159 14.57 26.39 11.70
CA HIS A 159 16.03 26.44 11.52
C HIS A 159 16.64 27.75 12.04
N TYR A 160 16.34 28.13 13.27
CA TYR A 160 17.20 29.00 14.08
C TYR A 160 16.99 28.65 15.55
N HIS A 161 17.90 27.84 16.11
CA HIS A 161 18.45 27.94 17.46
C HIS A 161 19.58 26.92 17.61
#